data_AF-A0A430QUL9-F1
#
_entry.id   AF-A0A430QUL9-F1
#
_cell.length_a   1.000
_cell.length_b   1.000
_cell.length_c   1.000
_cell.angle_alpha   90.00
_cell.angle_beta   90.00
_cell.angle_gamma   90.00
#
_symmetry.space_group_name_H-M   'P 1'
#
loop_
_entity.id
_entity.type
_entity.pdbx_description
1 polymer ?
#
loop_
_entity_poly.entity_id
_entity_poly.type
_entity_poly.pdbx_seq_one_letter_code
_entity_poly.pdbx_strand_id
1 'polypeptide(L)'
;KYDVQIRDFGPSWRDGIAFNAMVHNIDSSLVEMDKVKSRTSKENLEHAFTQAEKHLGIPRLLDPEESELKMKTVRSARTSLNEQYQVYEELITGKEIEEVNYESLKDQWYSGLISHTDSLINLSEIEILEESWNNFINIMNEWLWEIDEKIPGQYGHIAKWLSQAEKWFKQVNLKWYQKPSGTEAMGFCITVNQSWRPSSAEPPYSPPSNELIDKLQNERLEIFGTNNQKLNSIRDDLSRVIDNEKTNNLPSTLIDRLSTRLSKVTGYEPGYSAVLNAAKARRTFLDILYNVNRTETSTGVRIRSRRRESATGFEYRFCNWLDLVDGNIHTETREIVNGILTDYQLCLKTEHIPEKLDQCKSDLCKHFNLLTKIVQYDDQLIPKMSLDIIQRWQDDCEMKWNIDKFNQLIQLGERIKQRLTLWDKLDHRVRNIENWLSQFEDSKFSENDWFNRRDEIFVLLEEANEAAHYLGESADHHRLEMFRKRIEKLESDVSK
;
A
#
# COMPACT_ATOMS: atom_id res chain seq x y z
N LYS A 1 -28.33 10.55 25.27
CA LYS A 1 -29.06 11.72 25.84
C LYS A 1 -29.88 12.50 24.80
N TYR A 2 -29.41 12.71 23.56
CA TYR A 2 -30.13 13.54 22.56
C TYR A 2 -30.55 12.81 21.25
N ASP A 3 -30.39 11.48 21.18
CA ASP A 3 -30.68 10.66 19.99
C ASP A 3 -29.95 11.14 18.71
N VAL A 4 -28.72 11.64 18.88
CA VAL A 4 -27.82 12.02 17.79
C VAL A 4 -26.86 10.86 17.57
N GLN A 5 -26.92 10.23 16.40
CA GLN A 5 -26.04 9.13 16.05
C GLN A 5 -24.79 9.64 15.34
N ILE A 6 -23.68 9.69 16.07
CA ILE A 6 -22.38 10.07 15.52
C ILE A 6 -21.70 8.81 14.99
N ARG A 7 -21.62 8.69 13.66
CA ARG A 7 -21.05 7.50 12.98
C ARG A 7 -19.78 7.80 12.19
N ASP A 8 -19.45 9.08 12.01
CA ASP A 8 -18.31 9.59 11.25
C ASP A 8 -17.98 11.03 11.68
N PHE A 9 -16.87 11.59 11.18
CA PHE A 9 -16.44 12.98 11.41
C PHE A 9 -16.72 13.93 10.23
N GLY A 10 -17.69 13.59 9.39
CA GLY A 10 -18.09 14.42 8.25
C GLY A 10 -19.60 14.63 8.24
N PRO A 11 -20.37 13.80 7.53
CA PRO A 11 -21.84 13.87 7.51
C PRO A 11 -22.52 14.01 8.87
N SER A 12 -22.05 13.30 9.92
CA SER A 12 -22.66 13.29 11.25
C SER A 12 -22.53 14.62 12.02
N TRP A 13 -21.66 15.53 11.55
CA TRP A 13 -21.36 16.82 12.20
C TRP A 13 -21.82 18.02 11.38
N ARG A 14 -22.14 17.80 10.10
CA ARG A 14 -22.43 18.84 9.11
C ARG A 14 -23.72 19.62 9.42
N ASP A 15 -24.66 19.00 10.14
CA ASP A 15 -25.93 19.61 10.51
C ASP A 15 -25.85 20.52 11.74
N GLY A 16 -24.68 20.57 12.41
CA GLY A 16 -24.44 21.38 13.60
C GLY A 16 -25.15 20.92 14.87
N ILE A 17 -25.91 19.81 14.84
CA ILE A 17 -26.67 19.32 16.00
C ILE A 17 -25.71 18.75 17.04
N ALA A 18 -24.70 18.01 16.60
CA ALA A 18 -23.67 17.43 17.48
C ALA A 18 -22.90 18.52 18.25
N PHE A 19 -22.55 19.64 17.61
CA PHE A 19 -21.88 20.77 18.28
C PHE A 19 -22.76 21.43 19.34
N ASN A 20 -24.04 21.67 19.04
CA ASN A 20 -24.99 22.19 20.04
C ASN A 20 -25.22 21.22 21.19
N ALA A 21 -25.27 19.91 20.92
CA ALA A 21 -25.39 18.87 21.95
C ALA A 21 -24.19 18.85 22.91
N MET A 22 -22.99 19.11 22.40
CA MET A 22 -21.78 19.24 23.22
C MET A 22 -21.83 20.49 24.10
N VAL A 23 -22.17 21.66 23.54
CA VAL A 23 -22.34 22.89 24.34
C VAL A 23 -23.41 22.69 25.43
N HIS A 24 -24.55 22.07 25.11
CA HIS A 24 -25.59 21.71 26.09
C HIS A 24 -25.07 20.75 27.18
N ASN A 25 -24.20 19.81 26.85
CA ASN A 25 -23.65 18.88 27.83
C ASN A 25 -22.73 19.57 28.83
N ILE A 26 -21.99 20.59 28.38
CA ILE A 26 -21.12 21.41 29.25
C ILE A 26 -21.96 22.31 30.14
N ASP A 27 -22.92 23.03 29.55
CA ASP A 27 -23.90 23.82 30.28
C ASP A 27 -25.26 23.74 29.58
N SER A 28 -26.21 23.07 30.24
CA SER A 28 -27.56 22.88 29.71
C SER A 28 -28.36 24.16 29.57
N SER A 29 -27.94 25.28 30.16
CA SER A 29 -28.61 26.57 30.06
C SER A 29 -28.29 27.33 28.77
N LEU A 30 -27.22 26.96 28.06
CA LEU A 30 -26.71 27.71 26.89
C LEU A 30 -27.36 27.30 25.56
N VAL A 31 -27.99 26.13 25.52
CA VAL A 31 -28.56 25.56 24.30
C VAL A 31 -29.90 24.91 24.61
N GLU A 32 -30.92 25.24 23.82
CA GLU A 32 -32.20 24.53 23.84
C GLU A 32 -32.23 23.47 22.73
N MET A 33 -31.97 22.21 23.07
CA MET A 33 -31.82 21.14 22.06
C MET A 33 -33.08 20.85 21.25
N ASP A 34 -34.27 21.19 21.75
CA ASP A 34 -35.53 21.05 21.01
C ASP A 34 -35.60 22.03 19.81
N LYS A 35 -34.99 23.22 19.94
CA LYS A 35 -34.92 24.22 18.86
C LYS A 35 -33.82 23.94 17.85
N VAL A 36 -32.77 23.21 18.25
CA VAL A 36 -31.64 22.83 17.39
C VAL A 36 -32.09 21.90 16.25
N LYS A 37 -33.06 21.02 16.50
CA LYS A 37 -33.59 20.08 15.50
C LYS A 37 -34.37 20.75 14.36
N SER A 38 -34.86 21.98 14.58
CA SER A 38 -35.65 22.74 13.59
C SER A 38 -34.85 23.79 12.81
N ARG A 39 -33.60 24.07 13.20
CA ARG A 39 -32.73 25.08 12.58
C ARG A 39 -32.00 24.51 11.37
N THR A 40 -31.58 25.40 10.47
CA THR A 40 -30.69 25.03 9.37
C THR A 40 -29.29 24.68 9.88
N SER A 41 -28.54 23.91 9.10
CA SER A 41 -27.16 23.53 9.45
C SER A 41 -26.27 24.73 9.75
N LYS A 42 -26.38 25.79 8.94
CA LYS A 42 -25.63 27.04 9.12
C LYS A 42 -25.98 27.73 10.44
N GLU A 43 -27.27 27.85 10.77
CA GLU A 43 -27.73 28.46 12.02
C GLU A 43 -27.35 27.64 13.25
N ASN A 44 -27.34 26.31 13.14
CA ASN A 44 -26.90 25.46 14.24
C ASN A 44 -25.41 25.61 14.51
N LEU A 45 -24.57 25.60 13.47
CA LEU A 45 -23.13 25.85 13.61
C LEU A 45 -22.86 27.23 14.19
N GLU A 46 -23.51 28.26 13.64
CA GLU A 46 -23.44 29.65 14.13
C GLU A 46 -23.77 29.75 15.62
N HIS A 47 -24.87 29.13 16.03
CA HIS A 47 -25.35 29.16 17.40
C HIS A 47 -24.41 28.43 18.34
N ALA A 48 -23.99 27.21 17.99
CA ALA A 48 -23.07 26.43 18.83
C ALA A 48 -21.76 27.20 19.06
N PHE A 49 -21.17 27.74 18.00
CA PHE A 49 -19.92 28.48 18.10
C PHE A 49 -20.07 29.81 18.83
N THR A 50 -21.18 30.54 18.64
CA THR A 50 -21.43 31.79 19.37
C THR A 50 -21.65 31.55 20.87
N GLN A 51 -22.39 30.50 21.24
CA GLN A 51 -22.61 30.14 22.64
C GLN A 51 -21.31 29.66 23.30
N ALA A 52 -20.54 28.85 22.58
CA ALA A 52 -19.23 28.40 23.01
C ALA A 52 -18.27 29.58 23.21
N GLU A 53 -18.26 30.56 22.31
CA GLU A 53 -17.42 31.76 22.40
C GLU A 53 -17.81 32.67 23.56
N LYS A 54 -19.09 33.03 23.66
CA LYS A 54 -19.55 34.03 24.64
C LYS A 54 -19.60 33.51 26.07
N HIS A 55 -19.91 32.24 26.25
CA HIS A 55 -20.22 31.69 27.57
C HIS A 55 -19.26 30.61 28.04
N LEU A 56 -18.59 29.92 27.11
CA LEU A 56 -17.60 28.90 27.44
C LEU A 56 -16.15 29.34 27.13
N GLY A 57 -15.96 30.55 26.59
CA GLY A 57 -14.64 31.09 26.25
C GLY A 57 -13.96 30.37 25.08
N ILE A 58 -14.72 29.64 24.25
CA ILE A 58 -14.22 28.86 23.11
C ILE A 58 -14.28 29.74 21.84
N PRO A 59 -13.18 30.36 21.40
CA PRO A 59 -13.19 31.33 20.31
C PRO A 59 -13.61 30.71 18.99
N ARG A 60 -14.21 31.54 18.15
CA ARG A 60 -14.78 31.11 16.87
C ARG A 60 -13.71 31.02 15.78
N LEU A 61 -13.63 29.86 15.12
CA LEU A 61 -12.74 29.63 13.98
C LEU A 61 -13.27 30.32 12.69
N LEU A 62 -12.97 31.62 12.56
CA LEU A 62 -12.89 32.44 11.32
C LEU A 62 -14.16 32.82 10.52
N ASP A 63 -14.18 34.10 10.09
CA ASP A 63 -14.84 34.58 8.88
C ASP A 63 -13.78 34.86 7.79
N PRO A 64 -13.69 34.05 6.72
CA PRO A 64 -12.69 34.19 5.66
C PRO A 64 -12.67 35.56 4.98
N GLU A 65 -13.80 36.26 4.96
CA GLU A 65 -13.96 37.55 4.27
C GLU A 65 -13.12 38.67 4.91
N GLU A 66 -12.89 38.65 6.22
CA GLU A 66 -12.13 39.69 6.94
C GLU A 66 -10.62 39.62 6.59
N SER A 67 -10.08 38.40 6.49
CA SER A 67 -8.68 38.18 6.12
C SER A 67 -8.38 38.61 4.68
N GLU A 68 -9.31 38.34 3.76
CA GLU A 68 -9.18 38.68 2.35
C GLU A 68 -9.31 40.19 2.13
N LEU A 69 -10.13 40.87 2.93
CA LEU A 69 -10.26 42.34 2.91
C LEU A 69 -8.99 43.05 3.37
N LYS A 70 -8.36 42.58 4.46
CA LYS A 70 -7.06 43.10 4.94
C LYS A 70 -5.96 42.89 3.89
N MET A 71 -5.89 41.70 3.28
CA MET A 71 -4.94 41.37 2.22
C MET A 71 -5.13 42.21 0.94
N LYS A 72 -6.38 42.44 0.51
CA LYS A 72 -6.70 43.30 -0.64
C LYS A 72 -6.27 44.75 -0.38
N THR A 73 -6.46 45.24 0.84
CA THR A 73 -6.09 46.60 1.25
C THR A 73 -4.57 46.83 1.19
N VAL A 74 -3.76 45.85 1.62
CA VAL A 74 -2.29 45.91 1.56
C VAL A 74 -1.76 45.94 0.13
N ARG A 75 -2.37 45.19 -0.80
CA ARG A 75 -1.96 45.17 -2.20
C ARG A 75 -2.38 46.40 -3.00
N SER A 76 -3.46 47.07 -2.61
CA SER A 76 -3.92 48.28 -3.30
C SER A 76 -3.19 49.54 -2.84
N ALA A 77 -2.54 49.50 -1.68
CA ALA A 77 -1.76 50.61 -1.17
C ALA A 77 -0.39 50.66 -1.87
N ARG A 78 0.08 51.87 -2.22
CA ARG A 78 1.43 52.16 -2.73
C ARG A 78 2.49 52.01 -1.61
N THR A 79 2.45 50.92 -0.86
CA THR A 79 3.27 50.71 0.34
C THR A 79 4.59 50.03 0.01
N SER A 80 5.63 50.36 0.77
CA SER A 80 6.98 49.79 0.67
C SER A 80 6.97 48.29 1.02
N LEU A 81 7.95 47.52 0.51
CA LEU A 81 8.07 46.09 0.77
C LEU A 81 8.13 45.77 2.29
N ASN A 82 8.74 46.65 3.09
CA ASN A 82 8.79 46.50 4.56
C ASN A 82 7.42 46.68 5.22
N GLU A 83 6.59 47.60 4.74
CA GLU A 83 5.22 47.80 5.25
C GLU A 83 4.34 46.61 4.91
N GLN A 84 4.57 45.99 3.74
CA GLN A 84 3.89 44.75 3.38
C GLN A 84 4.25 43.62 4.35
N TYR A 85 5.54 43.44 4.69
CA TYR A 85 5.97 42.41 5.65
C TYR A 85 5.42 42.63 7.07
N GLN A 86 5.32 43.87 7.54
CA GLN A 86 4.74 44.17 8.86
C GLN A 86 3.27 43.73 8.96
N VAL A 87 2.45 44.00 7.93
CA VAL A 87 1.05 43.55 7.96
C VAL A 87 0.94 42.02 7.91
N TYR A 88 1.88 41.34 7.22
CA TYR A 88 1.93 39.88 7.29
C TYR A 88 2.25 39.37 8.69
N GLU A 89 3.19 39.99 9.41
CA GLU A 89 3.49 39.62 10.80
C GLU A 89 2.28 39.81 11.72
N GLU A 90 1.53 40.90 11.60
CA GLU A 90 0.33 41.12 12.41
C GLU A 90 -0.74 40.04 12.19
N LEU A 91 -0.96 39.63 10.93
CA LEU A 91 -1.90 38.56 10.58
C LEU A 91 -1.46 37.20 11.13
N ILE A 92 -0.16 36.91 11.05
CA ILE A 92 0.45 35.68 11.53
C ILE A 92 0.39 35.62 13.07
N THR A 93 0.81 36.68 13.74
CA THR A 93 0.85 36.76 15.20
C THR A 93 -0.56 36.60 15.79
N GLY A 94 -1.57 37.22 15.17
CA GLY A 94 -2.97 37.01 15.55
C GLY A 94 -3.39 35.53 15.48
N LYS A 95 -2.90 34.79 14.48
CA LYS A 95 -3.19 33.36 14.29
C LYS A 95 -2.42 32.45 15.25
N GLU A 96 -1.20 32.82 15.63
CA GLU A 96 -0.41 32.08 16.62
C GLU A 96 -1.00 32.22 18.03
N ILE A 97 -1.48 33.42 18.39
CA ILE A 97 -2.21 33.63 19.64
C ILE A 97 -3.49 32.79 19.68
N GLU A 98 -4.17 32.67 18.54
CA GLU A 98 -5.29 31.74 18.38
C GLU A 98 -4.82 30.27 18.61
N GLU A 99 -3.75 29.80 17.96
CA GLU A 99 -3.21 28.44 18.10
C GLU A 99 -2.84 28.07 19.56
N VAL A 100 -2.13 28.94 20.27
CA VAL A 100 -1.77 28.75 21.68
C VAL A 100 -3.01 28.65 22.57
N ASN A 101 -4.06 29.44 22.26
CA ASN A 101 -5.33 29.35 22.97
C ASN A 101 -6.01 27.98 22.72
N TYR A 102 -5.94 27.45 21.50
CA TYR A 102 -6.46 26.12 21.18
C TYR A 102 -5.66 24.97 21.82
N GLU A 103 -4.34 25.08 21.93
CA GLU A 103 -3.52 24.11 22.68
C GLU A 103 -3.88 24.10 24.17
N SER A 104 -4.04 25.28 24.77
CA SER A 104 -4.53 25.41 26.15
C SER A 104 -5.93 24.82 26.32
N LEU A 105 -6.84 25.04 25.37
CA LEU A 105 -8.18 24.46 25.38
C LEU A 105 -8.13 22.93 25.26
N LYS A 106 -7.26 22.41 24.40
CA LYS A 106 -7.00 20.97 24.30
C LYS A 106 -6.56 20.42 25.66
N ASP A 107 -5.54 20.99 26.27
CA ASP A 107 -5.03 20.52 27.57
C ASP A 107 -6.08 20.59 28.69
N GLN A 108 -6.89 21.64 28.70
CA GLN A 108 -8.04 21.77 29.61
C GLN A 108 -9.10 20.70 29.35
N TRP A 109 -9.39 20.37 28.09
CA TRP A 109 -10.30 19.30 27.71
C TRP A 109 -9.77 17.92 28.09
N TYR A 110 -8.48 17.63 27.84
CA TYR A 110 -7.84 16.38 28.27
C TYR A 110 -7.88 16.24 29.80
N SER A 111 -7.54 17.32 30.51
CA SER A 111 -7.59 17.36 31.98
C SER A 111 -9.02 17.23 32.53
N GLY A 112 -9.99 17.83 31.84
CA GLY A 112 -11.42 17.71 32.13
C GLY A 112 -11.92 16.27 31.96
N LEU A 113 -11.52 15.60 30.89
CA LEU A 113 -11.88 14.21 30.60
C LEU A 113 -11.32 13.25 31.65
N ILE A 114 -10.07 13.47 32.05
CA ILE A 114 -9.38 12.68 33.10
C ILE A 114 -10.01 12.92 34.48
N SER A 115 -10.49 14.14 34.76
CA SER A 115 -11.04 14.49 36.07
C SER A 115 -12.52 14.17 36.28
N HIS A 116 -13.30 14.05 35.20
CA HIS A 116 -14.76 13.82 35.27
C HIS A 116 -15.16 12.35 35.05
N THR A 117 -14.20 11.42 34.95
CA THR A 117 -14.47 10.00 34.70
C THR A 117 -13.98 9.11 35.86
N ASP A 118 -14.90 8.70 36.76
CA ASP A 118 -14.67 7.58 37.70
C ASP A 118 -14.71 6.20 36.98
N SER A 119 -15.06 6.20 35.68
CA SER A 119 -15.10 5.04 34.79
C SER A 119 -13.99 5.13 33.75
N LEU A 120 -13.32 4.00 33.47
CA LEU A 120 -12.36 3.79 32.37
C LEU A 120 -12.65 4.73 31.17
N ILE A 121 -11.77 5.70 30.94
CA ILE A 121 -11.81 6.58 29.77
C ILE A 121 -11.99 5.70 28.53
N ASN A 122 -13.07 5.90 27.78
CA ASN A 122 -13.31 5.09 26.60
C ASN A 122 -12.31 5.51 25.51
N LEU A 123 -11.58 4.54 24.93
CA LEU A 123 -10.60 4.81 23.85
C LEU A 123 -11.20 5.67 22.73
N SER A 124 -12.49 5.51 22.45
CA SER A 124 -13.19 6.31 21.43
C SER A 124 -13.22 7.81 21.71
N GLU A 125 -13.25 8.24 22.98
CA GLU A 125 -13.30 9.66 23.33
C GLU A 125 -11.94 10.35 23.16
N ILE A 126 -10.84 9.64 23.47
CA ILE A 126 -9.48 10.10 23.19
C ILE A 126 -9.26 10.17 21.67
N GLU A 127 -9.68 9.14 20.93
CA GLU A 127 -9.61 9.12 19.46
C GLU A 127 -10.36 10.31 18.83
N ILE A 128 -11.56 10.63 19.33
CA ILE A 128 -12.34 11.81 18.90
C ILE A 128 -11.56 13.11 19.09
N LEU A 129 -10.92 13.30 20.25
CA LEU A 129 -10.14 14.50 20.53
C LEU A 129 -8.88 14.60 19.69
N GLU A 130 -8.16 13.49 19.53
CA GLU A 130 -6.98 13.46 18.67
C GLU A 130 -7.34 13.76 17.21
N GLU A 131 -8.42 13.18 16.68
CA GLU A 131 -8.87 13.44 15.31
C GLU A 131 -9.32 14.89 15.11
N SER A 132 -10.08 15.44 16.06
CA SER A 132 -10.51 16.84 16.05
C SER A 132 -9.31 17.79 16.09
N TRP A 133 -8.32 17.50 16.94
CA TRP A 133 -7.08 18.27 17.02
C TRP A 133 -6.28 18.20 15.71
N ASN A 134 -6.13 17.01 15.14
CA ASN A 134 -5.45 16.83 13.86
C ASN A 134 -6.16 17.59 12.74
N ASN A 135 -7.50 17.63 12.75
CA ASN A 135 -8.28 18.43 11.79
C ASN A 135 -8.06 19.93 11.98
N PHE A 136 -8.02 20.43 13.22
CA PHE A 136 -7.69 21.83 13.51
C PHE A 136 -6.30 22.21 13.00
N ILE A 137 -5.27 21.41 13.33
CA ILE A 137 -3.90 21.61 12.82
C ILE A 137 -3.87 21.58 11.29
N ASN A 138 -4.65 20.70 10.65
CA ASN A 138 -4.75 20.65 9.20
C ASN A 138 -5.32 21.94 8.59
N ILE A 139 -6.35 22.52 9.21
CA ILE A 139 -6.94 23.79 8.81
C ILE A 139 -5.91 24.90 9.00
N MET A 140 -5.28 25.00 10.16
CA MET A 140 -4.26 26.03 10.43
C MET A 140 -3.11 26.00 9.43
N ASN A 141 -2.64 24.81 9.07
CA ASN A 141 -1.63 24.66 8.01
C ASN A 141 -2.13 25.12 6.64
N GLU A 142 -3.39 24.85 6.28
CA GLU A 142 -3.96 25.34 5.02
C GLU A 142 -4.01 26.88 4.97
N TRP A 143 -4.43 27.52 6.05
CA TRP A 143 -4.36 28.97 6.20
C TRP A 143 -2.94 29.50 6.10
N LEU A 144 -1.99 28.83 6.75
CA LEU A 144 -0.57 29.18 6.69
C LEU A 144 -0.08 29.22 5.25
N TRP A 145 -0.45 28.21 4.46
CA TRP A 145 -0.06 28.10 3.07
C TRP A 145 -0.70 29.15 2.18
N GLU A 146 -1.96 29.51 2.44
CA GLU A 146 -2.62 30.60 1.74
C GLU A 146 -2.01 31.97 2.06
N ILE A 147 -1.50 32.16 3.27
CA ILE A 147 -0.77 33.37 3.65
C ILE A 147 0.59 33.39 2.96
N ASP A 148 1.32 32.27 3.00
CA ASP A 148 2.65 32.12 2.39
C ASP A 148 2.63 32.44 0.88
N GLU A 149 1.58 32.03 0.15
CA GLU A 149 1.41 32.35 -1.28
C GLU A 149 1.31 33.85 -1.58
N LYS A 150 1.01 34.66 -0.55
CA LYS A 150 0.78 36.10 -0.69
C LYS A 150 2.01 36.91 -0.28
N ILE A 151 2.97 36.30 0.43
CA ILE A 151 4.21 36.96 0.85
C ILE A 151 5.02 37.40 -0.39
N PRO A 152 5.42 38.68 -0.50
CA PRO A 152 6.17 39.19 -1.66
C PRO A 152 7.68 38.95 -1.52
N GLY A 153 8.41 39.14 -2.63
CA GLY A 153 9.88 39.19 -2.63
C GLY A 153 10.56 37.84 -2.29
N GLN A 154 11.77 37.93 -1.73
CA GLN A 154 12.63 36.75 -1.45
C GLN A 154 12.02 35.83 -0.38
N TYR A 155 11.37 36.39 0.65
CA TYR A 155 10.63 35.61 1.66
C TYR A 155 9.47 34.84 1.06
N GLY A 156 8.77 35.42 0.08
CA GLY A 156 7.68 34.77 -0.63
C GLY A 156 8.11 33.51 -1.37
N HIS A 157 9.28 33.57 -2.01
CA HIS A 157 9.86 32.40 -2.67
C HIS A 157 10.13 31.25 -1.68
N ILE A 158 10.75 31.57 -0.52
CA ILE A 158 11.06 30.60 0.54
C ILE A 158 9.77 30.04 1.15
N ALA A 159 8.83 30.90 1.52
CA ALA A 159 7.55 30.53 2.12
C ALA A 159 6.70 29.64 1.21
N LYS A 160 6.64 29.98 -0.08
CA LYS A 160 5.94 29.16 -1.09
C LYS A 160 6.57 27.77 -1.22
N TRP A 161 7.90 27.68 -1.21
CA TRP A 161 8.58 26.38 -1.25
C TRP A 161 8.29 25.55 0.01
N LEU A 162 8.35 26.17 1.20
CA LEU A 162 8.01 25.51 2.46
C LEU A 162 6.57 24.99 2.46
N SER A 163 5.62 25.79 1.99
CA SER A 163 4.23 25.39 1.82
C SER A 163 4.07 24.14 0.93
N GLN A 164 4.83 24.06 -0.17
CA GLN A 164 4.79 22.88 -1.05
C GLN A 164 5.34 21.64 -0.34
N ALA A 165 6.45 21.77 0.38
CA ALA A 165 7.04 20.67 1.15
C ALA A 165 6.09 20.16 2.25
N GLU A 166 5.47 21.06 3.01
CA GLU A 166 4.50 20.71 4.07
C GLU A 166 3.22 20.08 3.52
N LYS A 167 2.69 20.60 2.40
CA LYS A 167 1.57 19.97 1.67
C LYS A 167 1.92 18.54 1.28
N TRP A 168 3.12 18.31 0.78
CA TRP A 168 3.59 16.98 0.42
C TRP A 168 3.69 16.05 1.64
N PHE A 169 4.29 16.49 2.75
CA PHE A 169 4.33 15.70 3.99
C PHE A 169 2.92 15.31 4.48
N LYS A 170 1.95 16.23 4.42
CA LYS A 170 0.54 15.96 4.73
C LYS A 170 -0.03 14.86 3.82
N GLN A 171 0.22 14.93 2.49
CA GLN A 171 -0.26 13.90 1.56
C GLN A 171 0.35 12.54 1.85
N VAL A 172 1.67 12.48 2.12
CA VAL A 172 2.34 11.23 2.48
C VAL A 172 1.71 10.64 3.73
N ASN A 173 1.60 11.41 4.82
CA ASN A 173 0.99 10.97 6.09
C ASN A 173 -0.39 10.32 5.91
N LEU A 174 -1.21 10.85 5.00
CA LEU A 174 -2.56 10.37 4.77
C LEU A 174 -2.63 9.12 3.89
N LYS A 175 -1.64 8.91 3.00
CA LYS A 175 -1.80 8.01 1.86
C LYS A 175 -0.71 6.95 1.69
N TRP A 176 0.36 6.99 2.47
CA TRP A 176 1.49 6.06 2.33
C TRP A 176 1.13 4.59 2.63
N TYR A 177 -0.01 4.34 3.30
CA TYR A 177 -0.59 3.01 3.54
C TYR A 177 -2.13 3.09 3.56
N GLN A 178 -2.77 1.92 3.47
CA GLN A 178 -4.22 1.79 3.56
C GLN A 178 -4.66 1.55 5.00
N LYS A 179 -5.40 2.50 5.58
CA LYS A 179 -6.07 2.28 6.87
C LYS A 179 -7.15 1.19 6.71
N PRO A 180 -7.26 0.23 7.65
CA PRO A 180 -8.38 -0.70 7.65
C PRO A 180 -9.70 0.07 7.77
N SER A 181 -10.71 -0.29 6.99
CA SER A 181 -12.07 0.24 7.16
C SER A 181 -12.62 -0.20 8.52
N GLY A 182 -13.27 0.70 9.27
CA GLY A 182 -13.80 0.44 10.63
C GLY A 182 -14.81 -0.72 10.74
N THR A 183 -15.30 -1.25 9.63
CA THR A 183 -15.76 -2.64 9.58
C THR A 183 -14.55 -3.55 9.46
N GLU A 184 -14.02 -4.00 10.61
CA GLU A 184 -13.41 -5.32 10.69
C GLU A 184 -14.46 -6.32 10.21
N ALA A 185 -14.52 -6.53 8.90
CA ALA A 185 -14.93 -7.82 8.42
C ALA A 185 -13.86 -8.78 8.94
N MET A 186 -14.07 -9.28 10.16
CA MET A 186 -13.67 -10.64 10.51
C MET A 186 -14.33 -11.56 9.49
N GLY A 187 -13.77 -11.57 8.28
CA GLY A 187 -13.93 -12.67 7.37
C GLY A 187 -13.47 -13.89 8.16
N PHE A 188 -14.38 -14.84 8.33
CA PHE A 188 -14.14 -16.17 8.88
C PHE A 188 -12.74 -16.69 8.48
N CYS A 189 -11.75 -16.46 9.31
CA CYS A 189 -10.37 -16.89 9.09
C CYS A 189 -9.78 -17.32 10.43
N ILE A 190 -10.33 -18.39 11.00
CA ILE A 190 -9.71 -19.12 12.12
C ILE A 190 -8.44 -19.87 11.64
N THR A 191 -8.08 -19.81 10.36
CA THR A 191 -6.92 -20.49 9.76
C THR A 191 -6.04 -19.52 8.94
N VAL A 192 -5.45 -18.52 9.60
CA VAL A 192 -4.56 -17.53 8.97
C VAL A 192 -3.18 -18.13 8.62
N ASN A 193 -2.79 -19.25 9.23
CA ASN A 193 -1.39 -19.68 9.19
C ASN A 193 -0.97 -20.54 7.98
N GLN A 194 -1.86 -20.87 7.03
CA GLN A 194 -1.53 -21.80 5.94
C GLN A 194 -2.16 -21.49 4.57
N SER A 195 -2.92 -20.41 4.43
CA SER A 195 -3.64 -20.13 3.17
C SER A 195 -2.80 -19.32 2.18
N TRP A 196 -2.33 -19.99 1.12
CA TRP A 196 -1.88 -19.40 -0.15
C TRP A 196 -3.06 -19.02 -1.08
N ARG A 197 -4.29 -19.02 -0.56
CA ARG A 197 -5.49 -18.63 -1.32
C ARG A 197 -5.97 -17.26 -0.83
N PRO A 198 -6.09 -16.26 -1.71
CA PRO A 198 -6.68 -14.98 -1.33
C PRO A 198 -8.13 -15.20 -0.90
N SER A 199 -8.50 -14.73 0.29
CA SER A 199 -9.71 -13.90 0.30
C SER A 199 -9.39 -12.72 -0.60
N SER A 200 -10.32 -12.22 -1.40
CA SER A 200 -10.09 -11.18 -2.42
C SER A 200 -9.58 -9.81 -1.89
N ALA A 201 -9.12 -9.75 -0.64
CA ALA A 201 -8.64 -8.60 0.08
C ALA A 201 -7.12 -8.72 0.32
N GLU A 202 -6.40 -7.63 0.06
CA GLU A 202 -5.00 -7.52 0.46
C GLU A 202 -4.86 -7.54 1.99
N PRO A 203 -3.66 -7.87 2.52
CA PRO A 203 -3.39 -7.76 3.94
C PRO A 203 -3.76 -6.37 4.47
N PRO A 204 -4.26 -6.26 5.71
CA PRO A 204 -4.51 -4.96 6.33
C PRO A 204 -3.23 -4.13 6.34
N TYR A 205 -3.37 -2.79 6.29
CA TYR A 205 -2.23 -1.87 6.24
C TYR A 205 -1.35 -2.00 4.99
N SER A 206 -1.85 -2.57 3.89
CA SER A 206 -1.08 -2.65 2.65
C SER A 206 -0.75 -1.27 2.06
N PRO A 207 0.38 -1.11 1.34
CA PRO A 207 0.69 0.14 0.65
C PRO A 207 -0.34 0.45 -0.45
N PRO A 208 -0.49 1.73 -0.87
CA PRO A 208 -1.39 2.14 -1.94
C PRO A 208 -0.94 1.62 -3.32
N SER A 209 -1.57 2.06 -4.40
CA SER A 209 -1.17 1.66 -5.76
C SER A 209 0.23 2.16 -6.11
N ASN A 210 0.91 1.44 -7.02
CA ASN A 210 2.20 1.89 -7.55
C ASN A 210 2.10 3.27 -8.23
N GLU A 211 1.00 3.55 -8.92
CA GLU A 211 0.73 4.85 -9.54
C GLU A 211 0.73 6.00 -8.52
N LEU A 212 0.10 5.81 -7.34
CA LEU A 212 0.08 6.84 -6.31
C LEU A 212 1.46 7.03 -5.67
N ILE A 213 2.18 5.93 -5.40
CA ILE A 213 3.53 6.01 -4.83
C ILE A 213 4.46 6.76 -5.79
N ASP A 214 4.41 6.44 -7.09
CA ASP A 214 5.22 7.11 -8.12
C ASP A 214 4.85 8.59 -8.23
N LYS A 215 3.56 8.93 -8.13
CA LYS A 215 3.11 10.32 -8.06
C LYS A 215 3.74 11.06 -6.88
N LEU A 216 3.67 10.51 -5.67
CA LEU A 216 4.23 11.13 -4.46
C LEU A 216 5.76 11.25 -4.54
N GLN A 217 6.46 10.26 -5.13
CA GLN A 217 7.91 10.32 -5.35
C GLN A 217 8.28 11.39 -6.39
N ASN A 218 7.50 11.55 -7.46
CA ASN A 218 7.71 12.59 -8.45
C ASN A 218 7.47 13.99 -7.85
N GLU A 219 6.40 14.18 -7.09
CA GLU A 219 6.16 15.43 -6.35
C GLU A 219 7.34 15.76 -5.41
N ARG A 220 7.90 14.76 -4.72
CA ARG A 220 9.12 14.93 -3.90
C ARG A 220 10.30 15.42 -4.73
N LEU A 221 10.52 14.86 -5.92
CA LEU A 221 11.60 15.29 -6.82
C LEU A 221 11.37 16.72 -7.33
N GLU A 222 10.13 17.10 -7.62
CA GLU A 222 9.77 18.46 -8.02
C GLU A 222 10.04 19.47 -6.90
N ILE A 223 9.73 19.12 -5.65
CA ILE A 223 9.89 20.03 -4.50
C ILE A 223 11.36 20.09 -4.05
N PHE A 224 11.97 18.95 -3.77
CA PHE A 224 13.30 18.89 -3.12
C PHE A 224 14.47 18.81 -4.12
N GLY A 225 14.21 18.42 -5.37
CA GLY A 225 15.25 18.16 -6.36
C GLY A 225 16.00 16.85 -6.10
N THR A 226 16.90 16.49 -7.03
CA THR A 226 17.79 15.34 -6.84
C THR A 226 18.73 15.62 -5.66
N ASN A 227 18.89 14.66 -4.74
CA ASN A 227 19.74 14.80 -3.55
C ASN A 227 19.51 16.10 -2.75
N ASN A 228 18.26 16.57 -2.66
CA ASN A 228 17.88 17.76 -1.90
C ASN A 228 18.52 19.08 -2.38
N GLN A 229 18.91 19.17 -3.66
CA GLN A 229 19.50 20.37 -4.23
C GLN A 229 18.62 21.62 -4.06
N LYS A 230 17.30 21.52 -4.23
CA LYS A 230 16.40 22.67 -4.06
C LYS A 230 16.28 23.08 -2.59
N LEU A 231 16.23 22.12 -1.67
CA LEU A 231 16.27 22.40 -0.23
C LEU A 231 17.56 23.13 0.14
N ASN A 232 18.71 22.72 -0.40
CA ASN A 232 19.99 23.38 -0.16
C ASN A 232 19.97 24.82 -0.69
N SER A 233 19.45 25.04 -1.90
CA SER A 233 19.29 26.39 -2.46
C SER A 233 18.42 27.29 -1.60
N ILE A 234 17.29 26.79 -1.09
CA ILE A 234 16.37 27.57 -0.24
C ILE A 234 17.01 27.91 1.10
N ARG A 235 17.80 26.99 1.66
CA ARG A 235 18.60 27.24 2.88
C ARG A 235 19.67 28.31 2.67
N ASP A 236 20.34 28.29 1.52
CA ASP A 236 21.33 29.31 1.16
C ASP A 236 20.65 30.67 0.91
N ASP A 237 19.47 30.68 0.28
CA ASP A 237 18.63 31.87 0.10
C ASP A 237 18.25 32.48 1.45
N LEU A 238 17.75 31.67 2.39
CA LEU A 238 17.38 32.14 3.72
C LEU A 238 18.59 32.69 4.49
N SER A 239 19.74 32.01 4.39
CA SER A 239 20.98 32.48 5.04
C SER A 239 21.42 33.85 4.52
N ARG A 240 21.34 34.06 3.19
CA ARG A 240 21.63 35.37 2.58
C ARG A 240 20.65 36.46 3.02
N VAL A 241 19.40 36.10 3.21
CA VAL A 241 18.36 37.02 3.71
C VAL A 241 18.66 37.44 5.15
N ILE A 242 19.02 36.50 6.02
CA ILE A 242 19.44 36.76 7.41
C ILE A 242 20.66 37.67 7.46
N ASP A 243 21.66 37.46 6.59
CA ASP A 243 22.85 38.31 6.56
C ASP A 243 22.54 39.75 6.13
N ASN A 244 21.60 39.93 5.20
CA ASN A 244 21.14 41.25 4.74
C ASN A 244 20.21 41.95 5.75
N GLU A 245 19.57 41.20 6.64
CA GLU A 245 18.66 41.70 7.69
C GLU A 245 19.32 42.73 8.60
N LYS A 246 20.61 42.52 8.92
CA LYS A 246 21.46 43.44 9.69
C LYS A 246 21.55 44.85 9.08
N THR A 247 21.11 45.04 7.84
CA THR A 247 21.20 46.31 7.12
C THR A 247 19.85 46.98 6.82
N ASN A 248 18.70 46.27 6.88
CA ASN A 248 17.44 46.74 6.27
C ASN A 248 16.18 46.74 7.17
N ASN A 249 16.31 46.56 8.50
CA ASN A 249 15.17 46.52 9.44
C ASN A 249 14.02 45.63 8.94
N LEU A 250 14.39 44.43 8.50
CA LEU A 250 13.44 43.40 8.11
C LEU A 250 12.80 42.79 9.36
N PRO A 251 11.60 42.20 9.26
CA PRO A 251 10.91 41.71 10.44
C PRO A 251 11.48 40.37 10.91
N SER A 252 12.18 40.40 12.05
CA SER A 252 12.93 39.27 12.61
C SER A 252 12.06 38.05 12.96
N THR A 253 10.78 38.25 13.29
CA THR A 253 9.91 37.13 13.70
C THR A 253 9.53 36.26 12.51
N LEU A 254 9.32 36.86 11.34
CA LEU A 254 9.08 36.12 10.10
C LEU A 254 10.29 35.25 9.71
N ILE A 255 11.51 35.76 9.90
CA ILE A 255 12.75 35.02 9.65
C ILE A 255 12.90 33.84 10.59
N ASP A 256 12.68 34.05 11.89
CA ASP A 256 12.75 32.98 12.88
C ASP A 256 11.72 31.88 12.57
N ARG A 257 10.52 32.25 12.13
CA ARG A 257 9.48 31.30 11.74
C ARG A 257 9.86 30.50 10.50
N LEU A 258 10.31 31.17 9.44
CA LEU A 258 10.76 30.50 8.21
C LEU A 258 11.96 29.59 8.48
N SER A 259 12.89 30.01 9.35
CA SER A 259 14.04 29.23 9.78
C SER A 259 13.62 27.98 10.57
N THR A 260 12.69 28.13 11.50
CA THR A 260 12.14 27.02 12.29
C THR A 260 11.45 25.99 11.40
N ARG A 261 10.60 26.44 10.46
CA ARG A 261 9.92 25.57 9.50
C ARG A 261 10.90 24.88 8.57
N LEU A 262 11.91 25.59 8.05
CA LEU A 262 12.95 25.00 7.22
C LEU A 262 13.73 23.92 7.97
N SER A 263 14.04 24.13 9.25
CA SER A 263 14.68 23.13 10.10
C SER A 263 13.81 21.88 10.24
N LYS A 264 12.50 22.04 10.51
CA LYS A 264 11.55 20.92 10.57
C LYS A 264 11.46 20.15 9.25
N VAL A 265 11.27 20.85 8.13
CA VAL A 265 11.23 20.26 6.78
C VAL A 265 12.51 19.48 6.47
N THR A 266 13.67 20.01 6.87
CA THR A 266 14.97 19.36 6.69
C THR A 266 15.08 18.06 7.51
N GLY A 267 14.54 18.05 8.74
CA GLY A 267 14.49 16.85 9.58
C GLY A 267 13.50 15.80 9.08
N TYR A 268 12.34 16.21 8.57
CA TYR A 268 11.28 15.31 8.11
C TYR A 268 11.60 14.61 6.78
N GLU A 269 12.27 15.28 5.85
CA GLU A 269 12.46 14.78 4.48
C GLU A 269 13.03 13.33 4.42
N PRO A 270 14.10 12.98 5.15
CA PRO A 270 14.67 11.63 5.09
C PRO A 270 13.71 10.55 5.58
N GLY A 271 12.95 10.83 6.65
CA GLY A 271 12.00 9.88 7.24
C GLY A 271 10.83 9.60 6.31
N TYR A 272 10.20 10.64 5.78
CA TYR A 272 9.07 10.52 4.87
C TYR A 272 9.45 9.89 3.52
N SER A 273 10.63 10.25 3.00
CA SER A 273 11.19 9.60 1.81
C SER A 273 11.45 8.11 2.03
N ALA A 274 12.02 7.74 3.18
CA ALA A 274 12.25 6.34 3.54
C ALA A 274 10.94 5.54 3.64
N VAL A 275 9.89 6.12 4.22
CA VAL A 275 8.56 5.48 4.28
C VAL A 275 7.97 5.24 2.89
N LEU A 276 8.04 6.21 1.97
CA LEU A 276 7.55 5.99 0.60
C LEU A 276 8.35 4.92 -0.14
N ASN A 277 9.67 4.89 0.04
CA ASN A 277 10.50 3.87 -0.59
C ASN A 277 10.23 2.47 0.00
N ALA A 278 9.99 2.37 1.31
CA ALA A 278 9.53 1.14 1.95
C ALA A 278 8.16 0.69 1.38
N ALA A 279 7.21 1.63 1.24
CA ALA A 279 5.91 1.36 0.63
C ALA A 279 6.04 0.89 -0.82
N LYS A 280 6.95 1.48 -1.60
CA LYS A 280 7.27 1.06 -2.97
C LYS A 280 7.81 -0.36 -3.02
N ALA A 281 8.81 -0.68 -2.18
CA ALA A 281 9.40 -2.01 -2.10
C ALA A 281 8.33 -3.06 -1.75
N ARG A 282 7.47 -2.77 -0.77
CA ARG A 282 6.37 -3.64 -0.38
C ARG A 282 5.32 -3.80 -1.48
N ARG A 283 4.93 -2.71 -2.17
CA ARG A 283 3.95 -2.77 -3.27
C ARG A 283 4.47 -3.61 -4.42
N THR A 284 5.73 -3.42 -4.81
CA THR A 284 6.38 -4.21 -5.85
C THR A 284 6.42 -5.69 -5.47
N PHE A 285 6.75 -6.02 -4.22
CA PHE A 285 6.71 -7.40 -3.72
C PHE A 285 5.32 -8.03 -3.90
N LEU A 286 4.26 -7.34 -3.48
CA LEU A 286 2.88 -7.80 -3.65
C LEU A 286 2.46 -7.92 -5.13
N ASP A 287 2.88 -6.99 -5.98
CA ASP A 287 2.58 -7.05 -7.42
C ASP A 287 3.28 -8.22 -8.12
N ILE A 288 4.50 -8.59 -7.69
CA ILE A 288 5.17 -9.81 -8.18
C ILE A 288 4.40 -11.07 -7.76
N LEU A 289 3.96 -11.13 -6.51
CA LEU A 289 3.24 -12.31 -6.00
C LEU A 289 1.86 -12.46 -6.64
N TYR A 290 1.10 -11.37 -6.74
CA TYR A 290 -0.33 -11.42 -7.08
C TYR A 290 -0.68 -10.90 -8.47
N ASN A 291 0.19 -10.12 -9.12
CA ASN A 291 -0.07 -9.40 -10.36
C ASN A 291 -1.38 -8.57 -10.33
N VAL A 292 -1.56 -7.80 -9.25
CA VAL A 292 -2.78 -6.99 -9.05
C VAL A 292 -2.57 -5.58 -9.59
N ASN A 293 -3.14 -5.31 -10.77
CA ASN A 293 -3.22 -3.94 -11.29
C ASN A 293 -4.22 -3.12 -10.46
N ARG A 294 -3.70 -2.31 -9.54
CA ARG A 294 -4.48 -1.35 -8.74
C ARG A 294 -4.65 -0.04 -9.50
N THR A 295 -5.89 0.41 -9.58
CA THR A 295 -6.21 1.77 -10.03
C THR A 295 -6.92 2.50 -8.91
N GLU A 296 -6.41 3.67 -8.51
CA GLU A 296 -7.11 4.53 -7.57
C GLU A 296 -8.33 5.16 -8.25
N THR A 297 -9.45 5.18 -7.54
CA THR A 297 -10.67 5.88 -7.97
C THR A 297 -11.10 6.87 -6.91
N SER A 298 -11.93 7.85 -7.28
CA SER A 298 -12.44 8.88 -6.37
C SER A 298 -13.22 8.33 -5.17
N THR A 299 -13.67 7.07 -5.21
CA THR A 299 -14.40 6.39 -4.13
C THR A 299 -13.59 5.31 -3.40
N GLY A 300 -12.30 5.16 -3.70
CA GLY A 300 -11.41 4.19 -3.07
C GLY A 300 -10.57 3.37 -4.06
N VAL A 301 -9.89 2.33 -3.57
CA VAL A 301 -9.04 1.46 -4.40
C VAL A 301 -9.88 0.35 -5.02
N ARG A 302 -9.96 0.32 -6.35
CA ARG A 302 -10.54 -0.82 -7.07
C ARG A 302 -9.45 -1.83 -7.41
N ILE A 303 -9.55 -3.01 -6.80
CA ILE A 303 -8.86 -4.21 -7.27
C ILE A 303 -9.68 -4.71 -8.46
N ARG A 304 -9.15 -4.63 -9.68
CA ARG A 304 -9.76 -5.38 -10.79
C ARG A 304 -9.47 -6.86 -10.54
N SER A 305 -10.40 -7.54 -9.87
CA SER A 305 -10.52 -9.00 -9.90
C SER A 305 -10.75 -9.41 -11.35
N ARG A 306 -9.67 -9.62 -12.07
CA ARG A 306 -9.73 -10.29 -13.36
C ARG A 306 -10.04 -11.75 -13.06
N ARG A 307 -11.14 -12.24 -13.65
CA ARG A 307 -11.71 -13.58 -13.50
C ARG A 307 -10.60 -14.64 -13.47
N ARG A 308 -10.86 -15.78 -12.79
CA ARG A 308 -9.99 -16.97 -12.56
C ARG A 308 -9.03 -17.38 -13.70
N GLU A 309 -9.27 -16.94 -14.92
CA GLU A 309 -8.50 -17.21 -16.14
C GLU A 309 -7.35 -16.22 -16.40
N SER A 310 -7.12 -15.19 -15.57
CA SER A 310 -6.11 -14.14 -15.85
C SER A 310 -5.28 -13.63 -14.66
N ALA A 311 -5.22 -14.39 -13.56
CA ALA A 311 -4.25 -14.13 -12.48
C ALA A 311 -2.93 -14.84 -12.82
N THR A 312 -1.91 -14.11 -13.26
CA THR A 312 -0.60 -14.65 -13.68
C THR A 312 0.53 -14.37 -12.68
N GLY A 313 0.21 -13.98 -11.44
CA GLY A 313 1.21 -13.72 -10.40
C GLY A 313 2.03 -14.96 -10.04
N PHE A 314 3.19 -14.76 -9.41
CA PHE A 314 4.10 -15.85 -9.05
C PHE A 314 3.42 -16.93 -8.20
N GLU A 315 2.58 -16.55 -7.24
CA GLU A 315 1.90 -17.49 -6.33
C GLU A 315 0.94 -18.43 -7.10
N TYR A 316 0.25 -17.92 -8.12
CA TYR A 316 -0.62 -18.73 -8.96
C TYR A 316 0.18 -19.72 -9.82
N ARG A 317 1.26 -19.24 -10.45
CA ARG A 317 2.15 -20.06 -11.28
C ARG A 317 2.78 -21.18 -10.44
N PHE A 318 3.25 -20.86 -9.25
CA PHE A 318 3.81 -21.82 -8.30
C PHE A 318 2.80 -22.92 -7.93
N CYS A 319 1.55 -22.56 -7.64
CA CYS A 319 0.49 -23.55 -7.39
C CYS A 319 0.26 -24.46 -8.61
N ASN A 320 0.19 -23.89 -9.81
CA ASN A 320 -0.01 -24.65 -11.04
C ASN A 320 1.15 -25.63 -11.31
N TRP A 321 2.40 -25.22 -11.02
CA TRP A 321 3.56 -26.09 -11.12
C TRP A 321 3.54 -27.22 -10.09
N LEU A 322 3.09 -26.95 -8.86
CA LEU A 322 2.88 -27.98 -7.84
C LEU A 322 1.81 -28.99 -8.28
N ASP A 323 0.65 -28.52 -8.74
CA ASP A 323 -0.43 -29.38 -9.21
C ASP A 323 0.03 -30.32 -10.34
N LEU A 324 0.88 -29.85 -11.24
CA LEU A 324 1.49 -30.71 -12.26
C LEU A 324 2.31 -31.83 -11.62
N VAL A 325 3.24 -31.47 -10.76
CA VAL A 325 4.22 -32.42 -10.24
C VAL A 325 3.59 -33.42 -9.27
N ASP A 326 2.57 -33.00 -8.53
CA ASP A 326 1.80 -33.85 -7.63
C ASP A 326 0.75 -34.70 -8.37
N GLY A 327 0.60 -34.52 -9.69
CA GLY A 327 -0.27 -35.34 -10.53
C GLY A 327 -1.76 -34.97 -10.46
N ASN A 328 -2.07 -33.75 -10.02
CA ASN A 328 -3.45 -33.24 -9.93
C ASN A 328 -4.00 -32.76 -11.29
N ILE A 329 -3.15 -32.71 -12.34
CA ILE A 329 -3.57 -32.34 -13.69
C ILE A 329 -3.92 -33.60 -14.48
N HIS A 330 -5.18 -34.03 -14.40
CA HIS A 330 -5.66 -35.27 -15.06
C HIS A 330 -5.63 -35.22 -16.60
N THR A 331 -5.61 -34.03 -17.20
CA THR A 331 -5.50 -33.85 -18.66
C THR A 331 -4.06 -33.56 -19.10
N GLU A 332 -3.08 -33.90 -18.27
CA GLU A 332 -1.67 -33.64 -18.56
C GLU A 332 -1.23 -34.35 -19.85
N THR A 333 -0.52 -33.61 -20.70
CA THR A 333 0.18 -34.14 -21.87
C THR A 333 1.62 -33.64 -21.86
N ARG A 334 2.47 -34.28 -22.68
CA ARG A 334 3.84 -33.84 -22.94
C ARG A 334 3.93 -32.34 -23.28
N GLU A 335 3.00 -31.82 -24.09
CA GLU A 335 2.95 -30.40 -24.48
C GLU A 335 2.64 -29.49 -23.29
N ILE A 336 1.69 -29.89 -22.42
CA ILE A 336 1.34 -29.13 -21.21
C ILE A 336 2.54 -29.07 -20.25
N VAL A 337 3.20 -30.20 -20.03
CA VAL A 337 4.41 -30.28 -19.19
C VAL A 337 5.51 -29.38 -19.74
N ASN A 338 5.74 -29.43 -21.06
CA ASN A 338 6.73 -28.59 -21.72
C ASN A 338 6.37 -27.08 -21.64
N GLY A 339 5.09 -26.75 -21.75
CA GLY A 339 4.58 -25.38 -21.54
C GLY A 339 4.83 -24.89 -20.13
N ILE A 340 4.56 -25.72 -19.12
CA ILE A 340 4.82 -25.42 -17.71
C ILE A 340 6.32 -25.28 -17.43
N LEU A 341 7.16 -26.15 -17.99
CA LEU A 341 8.63 -26.03 -17.87
C LEU A 341 9.14 -24.73 -18.50
N THR A 342 8.58 -24.34 -19.65
CA THR A 342 8.93 -23.06 -20.31
C THR A 342 8.53 -21.87 -19.44
N ASP A 343 7.34 -21.91 -18.85
CA ASP A 343 6.88 -20.89 -17.90
C ASP A 343 7.78 -20.80 -16.66
N TYR A 344 8.13 -21.94 -16.05
CA TYR A 344 9.10 -21.99 -14.94
C TYR A 344 10.46 -21.40 -15.32
N GLN A 345 10.98 -21.69 -16.51
CA GLN A 345 12.24 -21.13 -16.98
C GLN A 345 12.15 -19.62 -17.24
N LEU A 346 11.02 -19.14 -17.75
CA LEU A 346 10.76 -17.72 -17.94
C LEU A 346 10.82 -16.96 -16.61
N CYS A 347 10.19 -17.51 -15.56
CA CYS A 347 10.21 -16.97 -14.19
C CYS A 347 11.64 -16.74 -13.67
N LEU A 348 12.52 -17.74 -13.85
CA LEU A 348 13.89 -17.70 -13.33
C LEU A 348 14.86 -16.90 -14.21
N LYS A 349 14.82 -17.12 -15.53
CA LYS A 349 15.87 -16.63 -16.44
C LYS A 349 15.58 -15.28 -17.06
N THR A 350 14.31 -14.95 -17.27
CA THR A 350 13.91 -13.74 -17.99
C THR A 350 13.29 -12.73 -17.04
N GLU A 351 12.41 -13.19 -16.17
CA GLU A 351 11.70 -12.33 -15.24
C GLU A 351 12.48 -12.09 -13.95
N HIS A 352 13.44 -12.96 -13.61
CA HIS A 352 14.26 -12.89 -12.39
C HIS A 352 13.41 -12.68 -11.12
N ILE A 353 12.32 -13.45 -11.00
CA ILE A 353 11.35 -13.27 -9.91
C ILE A 353 11.99 -13.46 -8.52
N PRO A 354 12.76 -14.54 -8.26
CA PRO A 354 13.45 -14.72 -6.98
C PRO A 354 14.30 -13.53 -6.59
N GLU A 355 15.14 -13.05 -7.51
CA GLU A 355 16.06 -11.94 -7.26
C GLU A 355 15.30 -10.64 -7.01
N LYS A 356 14.18 -10.41 -7.71
CA LYS A 356 13.32 -9.24 -7.47
C LYS A 356 12.63 -9.30 -6.11
N LEU A 357 12.16 -10.48 -5.67
CA LEU A 357 11.56 -10.66 -4.34
C LEU A 357 12.60 -10.41 -3.24
N ASP A 358 13.82 -10.93 -3.40
CA ASP A 358 14.93 -10.69 -2.47
C ASP A 358 15.35 -9.22 -2.46
N GLN A 359 15.38 -8.57 -3.63
CA GLN A 359 15.67 -7.14 -3.73
C GLN A 359 14.61 -6.30 -3.00
N CYS A 360 13.32 -6.61 -3.16
CA CYS A 360 12.25 -5.91 -2.44
C CYS A 360 12.40 -6.05 -0.91
N LYS A 361 12.74 -7.25 -0.42
CA LYS A 361 13.02 -7.49 1.01
C LYS A 361 14.23 -6.69 1.50
N SER A 362 15.31 -6.68 0.72
CA SER A 362 16.53 -5.94 1.02
C SER A 362 16.27 -4.43 1.09
N ASP A 363 15.54 -3.88 0.11
CA ASP A 363 15.17 -2.46 0.09
C ASP A 363 14.26 -2.10 1.26
N LEU A 364 13.26 -2.94 1.55
CA LEU A 364 12.38 -2.75 2.70
C LEU A 364 13.18 -2.71 4.01
N CYS A 365 14.13 -3.64 4.18
CA CYS A 365 15.02 -3.69 5.35
C CYS A 365 15.96 -2.49 5.44
N LYS A 366 16.53 -2.06 4.32
CA LYS A 366 17.34 -0.85 4.23
C LYS A 366 16.58 0.38 4.71
N HIS A 367 15.33 0.56 4.27
CA HIS A 367 14.51 1.70 4.67
C HIS A 367 14.02 1.61 6.11
N PHE A 368 13.65 0.41 6.58
CA PHE A 368 13.33 0.19 7.99
C PHE A 368 14.50 0.56 8.90
N ASN A 369 15.71 0.07 8.62
CA ASN A 369 16.91 0.40 9.39
C ASN A 369 17.24 1.90 9.41
N LEU A 370 16.95 2.61 8.31
CA LEU A 370 17.10 4.06 8.27
C LEU A 370 16.08 4.74 9.18
N LEU A 371 14.82 4.31 9.16
CA LEU A 371 13.76 4.84 10.04
C LEU A 371 14.08 4.58 11.52
N THR A 372 14.55 3.39 11.87
CA THR A 372 14.98 3.07 13.24
C THR A 372 16.08 4.01 13.71
N LYS A 373 17.05 4.32 12.83
CA LYS A 373 18.11 5.29 13.15
C LYS A 373 17.56 6.70 13.35
N ILE A 374 16.60 7.14 12.53
CA ILE A 374 15.99 8.47 12.66
C ILE A 374 15.24 8.60 14.00
N VAL A 375 14.45 7.58 14.36
CA VAL A 375 13.68 7.54 15.61
C VAL A 375 14.55 7.54 16.86
N GLN A 376 15.78 7.03 16.78
CA GLN A 376 16.74 7.14 17.88
C GLN A 376 17.14 8.58 18.20
N TYR A 377 17.04 9.50 17.24
CA TYR A 377 17.29 10.92 17.46
C TYR A 377 16.01 11.65 17.87
N ASP A 378 14.94 11.49 17.08
CA ASP A 378 13.65 12.12 17.30
C ASP A 378 12.55 11.34 16.57
N ASP A 379 11.57 10.85 17.34
CA ASP A 379 10.48 10.01 16.84
C ASP A 379 9.41 10.81 16.08
N GLN A 380 9.40 12.13 16.22
CA GLN A 380 8.49 13.02 15.50
C GLN A 380 8.90 13.21 14.02
N LEU A 381 10.11 12.78 13.65
CA LEU A 381 10.64 12.98 12.29
C LEU A 381 10.10 11.99 11.25
N ILE A 382 9.29 11.02 11.66
CA ILE A 382 8.70 9.99 10.79
C ILE A 382 7.17 10.03 10.84
N PRO A 383 6.49 9.57 9.77
CA PRO A 383 5.05 9.32 9.82
C PRO A 383 4.66 8.41 10.99
N LYS A 384 3.58 8.76 11.71
CA LYS A 384 3.04 7.95 12.82
C LYS A 384 2.76 6.51 12.37
N MET A 385 3.00 5.55 13.26
CA MET A 385 2.86 4.10 13.03
C MET A 385 3.76 3.50 11.94
N SER A 386 4.67 4.27 11.35
CA SER A 386 5.45 3.76 10.21
C SER A 386 6.36 2.61 10.57
N LEU A 387 7.04 2.65 11.72
CA LEU A 387 7.85 1.52 12.18
C LEU A 387 7.02 0.25 12.37
N ASP A 388 5.89 0.32 13.07
CA ASP A 388 5.06 -0.86 13.36
C ASP A 388 4.51 -1.50 12.08
N ILE A 389 4.00 -0.68 11.16
CA ILE A 389 3.43 -1.15 9.90
C ILE A 389 4.52 -1.73 8.99
N ILE A 390 5.68 -1.07 8.89
CA ILE A 390 6.79 -1.55 8.04
C ILE A 390 7.39 -2.83 8.63
N GLN A 391 7.48 -2.98 9.95
CA GLN A 391 7.88 -4.23 10.59
C GLN A 391 6.93 -5.37 10.21
N ARG A 392 5.62 -5.15 10.30
CA ARG A 392 4.62 -6.14 9.86
C ARG A 392 4.78 -6.51 8.38
N TRP A 393 5.15 -5.55 7.53
CA TRP A 393 5.45 -5.84 6.12
C TRP A 393 6.69 -6.70 5.96
N GLN A 394 7.75 -6.50 6.75
CA GLN A 394 8.95 -7.34 6.73
C GLN A 394 8.62 -8.78 7.13
N ASP A 395 7.87 -8.95 8.23
CA ASP A 395 7.47 -10.26 8.74
C ASP A 395 6.64 -11.03 7.70
N ASP A 396 5.66 -10.35 7.06
CA ASP A 396 4.87 -10.96 5.99
C ASP A 396 5.71 -11.31 4.76
N CYS A 397 6.63 -10.43 4.34
CA CYS A 397 7.54 -10.73 3.23
C CYS A 397 8.41 -11.96 3.52
N GLU A 398 8.93 -12.10 4.75
CA GLU A 398 9.72 -13.26 5.18
C GLU A 398 8.89 -14.55 5.23
N MET A 399 7.64 -14.45 5.67
CA MET A 399 6.72 -15.58 5.68
C MET A 399 6.38 -16.05 4.25
N LYS A 400 6.18 -15.12 3.32
CA LYS A 400 5.80 -15.40 1.92
C LYS A 400 6.97 -15.84 1.05
N TRP A 401 8.16 -15.29 1.28
CA TRP A 401 9.34 -15.59 0.48
C TRP A 401 10.60 -15.64 1.36
N ASN A 402 11.21 -16.82 1.42
CA ASN A 402 12.43 -17.08 2.19
C ASN A 402 13.28 -18.16 1.51
N ILE A 403 14.43 -18.46 2.11
CA ILE A 403 15.39 -19.41 1.57
C ILE A 403 14.78 -20.81 1.38
N ASP A 404 13.89 -21.25 2.28
CA ASP A 404 13.24 -22.55 2.17
C ASP A 404 12.26 -22.59 0.99
N LYS A 405 11.54 -21.48 0.75
CA LYS A 405 10.65 -21.32 -0.41
C LYS A 405 11.44 -21.29 -1.72
N PHE A 406 12.60 -20.64 -1.74
CA PHE A 406 13.51 -20.68 -2.87
C PHE A 406 14.00 -22.12 -3.14
N ASN A 407 14.42 -22.84 -2.10
CA ASN A 407 14.85 -24.24 -2.24
C ASN A 407 13.71 -25.15 -2.75
N GLN A 408 12.48 -24.95 -2.26
CA GLN A 408 11.29 -25.63 -2.78
C GLN A 408 11.07 -25.35 -4.27
N LEU A 409 11.24 -24.10 -4.71
CA LEU A 409 11.14 -23.73 -6.12
C LEU A 409 12.18 -24.45 -6.99
N ILE A 410 13.43 -24.53 -6.54
CA ILE A 410 14.49 -25.25 -7.29
C ILE A 410 14.19 -26.74 -7.38
N GLN A 411 13.78 -27.37 -6.28
CA GLN A 411 13.38 -28.78 -6.27
C GLN A 411 12.18 -29.04 -7.20
N LEU A 412 11.22 -28.13 -7.22
CA LEU A 412 10.06 -28.20 -8.10
C LEU A 412 10.49 -28.21 -9.57
N GLY A 413 11.43 -27.35 -9.96
CA GLY A 413 11.98 -27.33 -11.32
C GLY A 413 12.60 -28.66 -11.76
N GLU A 414 13.33 -29.33 -10.87
CA GLU A 414 13.88 -30.66 -11.16
C GLU A 414 12.79 -31.71 -11.31
N ARG A 415 11.76 -31.68 -10.46
CA ARG A 415 10.62 -32.60 -10.57
C ARG A 415 9.82 -32.38 -11.87
N ILE A 416 9.64 -31.13 -12.33
CA ILE A 416 9.01 -30.84 -13.63
C ILE A 416 9.82 -31.45 -14.79
N LYS A 417 11.16 -31.29 -14.79
CA LYS A 417 12.03 -31.88 -15.81
C LYS A 417 11.99 -33.40 -15.81
N GLN A 418 11.96 -34.01 -14.63
CA GLN A 418 11.81 -35.47 -14.48
C GLN A 418 10.48 -35.93 -15.10
N ARG A 419 9.38 -35.22 -14.83
CA ARG A 419 8.07 -35.52 -15.39
C ARG A 419 8.04 -35.41 -16.92
N LEU A 420 8.71 -34.40 -17.49
CA LEU A 420 8.87 -34.28 -18.95
C LEU A 420 9.67 -35.46 -19.54
N THR A 421 10.74 -35.87 -18.85
CA THR A 421 11.56 -37.01 -19.27
C THR A 421 10.76 -38.32 -19.28
N LEU A 422 9.84 -38.49 -18.34
CA LEU A 422 8.92 -39.65 -18.31
C LEU A 422 7.97 -39.64 -19.52
N TRP A 423 7.40 -38.48 -19.85
CA TRP A 423 6.59 -38.33 -21.08
C TRP A 423 7.40 -38.59 -22.34
N ASP A 424 8.64 -38.08 -22.43
CA ASP A 424 9.55 -38.34 -23.54
C ASP A 424 9.80 -39.83 -23.75
N LYS A 425 10.07 -40.55 -22.65
CA LYS A 425 10.24 -42.00 -22.67
C LYS A 425 8.94 -42.67 -23.11
N LEU A 426 7.80 -42.37 -22.49
CA LEU A 426 6.51 -42.97 -22.81
C LEU A 426 6.17 -42.80 -24.30
N ASP A 427 6.25 -41.57 -24.82
CA ASP A 427 5.96 -41.27 -26.24
C ASP A 427 6.89 -42.02 -27.19
N HIS A 428 8.17 -42.12 -26.85
CA HIS A 428 9.14 -42.83 -27.69
C HIS A 428 8.87 -44.34 -27.68
N ARG A 429 8.58 -44.93 -26.52
CA ARG A 429 8.25 -46.36 -26.39
C ARG A 429 6.95 -46.71 -27.10
N VAL A 430 5.88 -45.93 -26.88
CA VAL A 430 4.58 -46.09 -27.55
C VAL A 430 4.73 -46.03 -29.06
N ARG A 431 5.49 -45.06 -29.60
CA ARG A 431 5.75 -44.96 -31.05
C ARG A 431 6.51 -46.16 -31.60
N ASN A 432 7.53 -46.64 -30.89
CA ASN A 432 8.28 -47.83 -31.33
C ASN A 432 7.38 -49.07 -31.35
N ILE A 433 6.63 -49.32 -30.27
CA ILE A 433 5.71 -50.47 -30.18
C ILE A 433 4.67 -50.41 -31.31
N GLU A 434 4.04 -49.26 -31.53
CA GLU A 434 3.09 -49.04 -32.62
C GLU A 434 3.71 -49.38 -33.99
N ASN A 435 4.90 -48.82 -34.28
CA ASN A 435 5.59 -49.03 -35.54
C ASN A 435 5.94 -50.51 -35.79
N TRP A 436 6.36 -51.23 -34.75
CA TRP A 436 6.67 -52.66 -34.84
C TRP A 436 5.39 -53.48 -35.05
N LEU A 437 4.36 -53.27 -34.23
CA LEU A 437 3.11 -54.03 -34.33
C LEU A 437 2.43 -53.82 -35.68
N SER A 438 2.36 -52.58 -36.18
CA SER A 438 1.81 -52.31 -37.51
C SER A 438 2.60 -53.01 -38.63
N GLN A 439 3.93 -53.06 -38.51
CA GLN A 439 4.80 -53.76 -39.46
C GLN A 439 4.54 -55.28 -39.50
N PHE A 440 4.32 -55.91 -38.35
CA PHE A 440 3.99 -57.33 -38.25
C PHE A 440 2.56 -57.62 -38.73
N GLU A 441 1.59 -56.74 -38.44
CA GLU A 441 0.20 -56.86 -38.89
C GLU A 441 0.05 -56.73 -40.42
N ASP A 442 0.88 -55.89 -41.05
CA ASP A 442 0.89 -55.69 -42.52
C ASP A 442 1.54 -56.87 -43.31
N SER A 443 1.84 -58.00 -42.67
CA SER A 443 2.30 -59.26 -43.29
C SER A 443 3.66 -59.20 -44.01
N LYS A 444 4.56 -58.29 -43.61
CA LYS A 444 5.90 -58.12 -44.23
C LYS A 444 7.02 -58.96 -43.60
N PHE A 445 6.73 -59.71 -42.52
CA PHE A 445 7.75 -60.34 -41.67
C PHE A 445 7.50 -61.84 -41.49
N SER A 446 8.58 -62.61 -41.34
CA SER A 446 8.56 -64.05 -41.07
C SER A 446 8.36 -64.34 -39.58
N GLU A 447 7.96 -65.57 -39.23
CA GLU A 447 7.85 -66.01 -37.82
C GLU A 447 9.17 -65.79 -37.04
N ASN A 448 10.30 -66.05 -37.69
CA ASN A 448 11.63 -65.82 -37.11
C ASN A 448 11.88 -64.34 -36.79
N ASP A 449 11.35 -63.41 -37.59
CA ASP A 449 11.49 -61.98 -37.34
C ASP A 449 10.67 -61.55 -36.12
N TRP A 450 9.51 -62.17 -35.89
CA TRP A 450 8.70 -61.95 -34.69
C TRP A 450 9.45 -62.42 -33.45
N PHE A 451 9.93 -63.68 -33.41
CA PHE A 451 10.65 -64.20 -32.25
C PHE A 451 11.93 -63.43 -31.92
N ASN A 452 12.63 -62.90 -32.92
CA ASN A 452 13.84 -62.08 -32.71
C ASN A 452 13.55 -60.70 -32.08
N ARG A 453 12.34 -60.16 -32.25
CA ARG A 453 11.96 -58.81 -31.76
C ARG A 453 10.94 -58.83 -30.63
N ARG A 454 10.30 -59.97 -30.36
CA ARG A 454 9.28 -60.15 -29.33
C ARG A 454 9.76 -59.68 -27.96
N ASP A 455 10.93 -60.15 -27.54
CA ASP A 455 11.50 -59.80 -26.24
C ASP A 455 11.78 -58.29 -26.14
N GLU A 456 12.25 -57.67 -27.23
CA GLU A 456 12.44 -56.21 -27.29
C GLU A 456 11.12 -55.46 -27.14
N ILE A 457 10.04 -55.92 -27.79
CA ILE A 457 8.70 -55.32 -27.68
C ILE A 457 8.16 -55.43 -26.25
N PHE A 458 8.34 -56.57 -25.59
CA PHE A 458 7.94 -56.75 -24.18
C PHE A 458 8.71 -55.84 -23.24
N VAL A 459 10.02 -55.70 -23.40
CA VAL A 459 10.84 -54.78 -22.62
C VAL A 459 10.37 -53.34 -22.82
N LEU A 460 10.13 -52.92 -24.08
CA LEU A 460 9.61 -51.57 -24.37
C LEU A 460 8.24 -51.34 -23.73
N LEU A 461 7.38 -52.37 -23.70
CA LEU A 461 6.06 -52.29 -23.08
C LEU A 461 6.16 -52.21 -21.55
N GLU A 462 7.03 -53.00 -20.92
CA GLU A 462 7.28 -52.94 -19.48
C GLU A 462 7.79 -51.56 -19.05
N GLU A 463 8.79 -51.02 -19.75
CA GLU A 463 9.30 -49.66 -19.53
C GLU A 463 8.23 -48.58 -19.75
N ALA A 464 7.36 -48.76 -20.75
CA ALA A 464 6.23 -47.84 -20.99
C ALA A 464 5.20 -47.89 -19.86
N ASN A 465 4.92 -49.08 -19.30
CA ASN A 465 4.03 -49.23 -18.16
C ASN A 465 4.62 -48.65 -16.88
N GLU A 466 5.92 -48.79 -16.66
CA GLU A 466 6.61 -48.15 -15.53
C GLU A 466 6.47 -46.62 -15.64
N ALA A 467 6.75 -46.04 -16.81
CA ALA A 467 6.59 -44.60 -17.05
C ALA A 467 5.13 -44.14 -16.86
N ALA A 468 4.15 -44.90 -17.38
CA ALA A 468 2.74 -44.60 -17.22
C ALA A 468 2.27 -44.68 -15.76
N HIS A 469 2.81 -45.64 -14.99
CA HIS A 469 2.51 -45.77 -13.56
C HIS A 469 2.96 -44.54 -12.77
N TYR A 470 4.16 -44.00 -13.05
CA TYR A 470 4.64 -42.77 -12.43
C TYR A 470 3.83 -41.52 -12.84
N LEU A 471 3.28 -41.51 -14.05
CA LEU A 471 2.43 -40.41 -14.54
C LEU A 471 0.99 -40.48 -14.01
N GLY A 472 0.58 -41.61 -13.41
CA GLY A 472 -0.75 -41.78 -12.84
C GLY A 472 -1.86 -41.71 -13.89
N GLU A 473 -3.05 -41.26 -13.50
CA GLU A 473 -4.24 -41.24 -14.37
C GLU A 473 -4.06 -40.48 -15.71
N SER A 474 -3.07 -39.59 -15.79
CA SER A 474 -2.77 -38.81 -16.99
C SER A 474 -2.19 -39.62 -18.15
N ALA A 475 -1.58 -40.78 -17.90
CA ALA A 475 -1.06 -41.62 -18.97
C ALA A 475 -2.17 -42.45 -19.63
N ASP A 476 -2.07 -42.68 -20.95
CA ASP A 476 -3.02 -43.49 -21.72
C ASP A 476 -2.82 -45.00 -21.46
N HIS A 477 -3.27 -45.43 -20.29
CA HIS A 477 -3.25 -46.82 -19.85
C HIS A 477 -4.06 -47.72 -20.79
N HIS A 478 -5.10 -47.18 -21.42
CA HIS A 478 -5.92 -47.93 -22.37
C HIS A 478 -5.12 -48.31 -23.62
N ARG A 479 -4.30 -47.40 -24.15
CA ARG A 479 -3.45 -47.68 -25.28
C ARG A 479 -2.39 -48.75 -24.99
N LEU A 480 -1.79 -48.74 -23.79
CA LEU A 480 -0.84 -49.78 -23.38
C LEU A 480 -1.52 -51.15 -23.26
N GLU A 481 -2.75 -51.19 -22.77
CA GLU A 481 -3.55 -52.42 -22.71
C GLU A 481 -3.94 -52.92 -24.12
N MET A 482 -4.23 -52.00 -25.04
CA MET A 482 -4.45 -52.34 -26.45
C MET A 482 -3.20 -52.96 -27.10
N PHE A 483 -2.00 -52.48 -26.76
CA PHE A 483 -0.76 -53.11 -27.23
C PHE A 483 -0.59 -54.54 -26.70
N ARG A 484 -0.89 -54.81 -25.41
CA ARG A 484 -0.86 -56.18 -24.87
C ARG A 484 -1.75 -57.12 -25.67
N LYS A 485 -3.00 -56.73 -25.92
CA LYS A 485 -3.97 -57.54 -26.68
C LYS A 485 -3.51 -57.79 -28.13
N ARG A 486 -2.87 -56.80 -28.76
CA ARG A 486 -2.30 -56.96 -30.11
C ARG A 486 -1.13 -57.95 -30.12
N ILE A 487 -0.25 -57.87 -29.13
CA ILE A 487 0.87 -58.82 -28.96
C ILE A 487 0.33 -60.24 -28.76
N GLU A 488 -0.64 -60.44 -27.86
CA GLU A 488 -1.26 -61.75 -27.62
C GLU A 488 -1.91 -62.34 -28.88
N LYS A 489 -2.56 -61.48 -29.68
CA LYS A 489 -3.14 -61.90 -30.96
C LYS A 489 -2.07 -62.35 -31.95
N LEU A 490 -1.00 -61.57 -32.12
CA LEU A 490 0.12 -61.94 -32.99
C LEU A 490 0.79 -63.24 -32.53
N GLU A 491 0.95 -63.46 -31.23
CA GLU A 491 1.46 -64.74 -30.70
C GLU A 491 0.55 -65.92 -31.05
N SER A 492 -0.77 -65.76 -30.94
CA SER A 492 -1.74 -66.77 -31.36
C SER A 492 -1.69 -67.03 -32.87
N ASP A 493 -1.51 -65.99 -33.68
CA ASP A 493 -1.53 -66.09 -35.14
C ASP A 493 -0.22 -66.70 -35.69
N VAL A 494 0.92 -66.48 -35.02
CA VAL A 494 2.23 -67.11 -35.33
C VAL A 494 2.31 -68.55 -34.79
N SER A 495 1.52 -68.92 -33.78
CA SER A 495 1.53 -70.28 -33.22
C SER A 495 0.60 -71.27 -33.94
N LYS A 496 -0.22 -70.80 -34.88
CA LYS A 496 -1.17 -71.59 -35.68
C LYS A 496 -0.60 -71.86 -37.06
#